data_AF-A0AA38IU43-F1
#
_entry.id   AF-A0AA38IU43-F1
#
_cell.length_a   1.000
_cell.length_b   1.000
_cell.length_c   1.000
_cell.angle_alpha   90.00
_cell.angle_beta   90.00
_cell.angle_gamma   90.00
#
_symmetry.space_group_name_H-M   'P 1'
#
loop_
_entity.id
_entity.type
_entity.pdbx_description
1 polymer ?
#
loop_
_entity_poly.entity_id
_entity_poly.type
_entity_poly.pdbx_seq_one_letter_code
_entity_poly.pdbx_strand_id
1 'polypeptide(L)'
;MNHEIEDILKGENIVRAIKARRIRWYGHLKRMEKNKHARKITEWNPDNNRSRGRPKIRWEDQVRKDLSKLDIQEWSKKIQDRTQWKEIVEQAKTYRQL
;
A
#
# COMPACT_ATOMS: atom_id res chain seq x y z
N MET A 1 14.18 -17.75 -15.67
CA MET A 1 12.97 -16.89 -15.63
C MET A 1 11.96 -17.64 -14.76
N ASN A 2 11.27 -16.97 -13.84
CA ASN A 2 10.71 -17.58 -12.60
C ASN A 2 9.45 -18.46 -12.80
N HIS A 3 9.50 -19.47 -13.67
CA HIS A 3 8.37 -20.33 -14.00
C HIS A 3 7.93 -21.24 -12.84
N GLU A 4 8.88 -21.72 -12.02
CA GLU A 4 8.58 -22.54 -10.84
C GLU A 4 7.78 -21.77 -9.77
N ILE A 5 8.03 -20.46 -9.65
CA ILE A 5 7.28 -19.58 -8.73
C ILE A 5 5.84 -19.39 -9.23
N GLU A 6 5.64 -19.30 -10.54
CA GLU A 6 4.32 -19.14 -11.16
C GLU A 6 3.44 -20.39 -10.98
N ASP A 7 4.04 -21.59 -11.07
CA ASP A 7 3.39 -22.88 -10.88
C ASP A 7 2.98 -23.12 -9.41
N ILE A 8 3.88 -22.85 -8.45
CA ILE A 8 3.58 -22.96 -7.01
C ILE A 8 2.44 -22.01 -6.62
N LEU A 9 2.42 -20.83 -7.22
CA LEU A 9 1.41 -19.82 -6.95
C LEU A 9 0.10 -20.03 -7.73
N LYS A 10 0.00 -21.05 -8.60
CA LYS A 10 -1.21 -21.37 -9.40
C LYS A 10 -1.76 -20.15 -10.15
N GLY A 11 -0.88 -19.29 -10.67
CA GLY A 11 -1.27 -18.05 -11.36
C GLY A 11 -1.60 -16.87 -10.45
N GLU A 12 -1.55 -16.99 -9.12
CA GLU A 12 -1.63 -15.87 -8.20
C GLU A 12 -0.30 -15.12 -8.12
N ASN A 13 -0.19 -13.97 -8.75
CA ASN A 13 1.02 -13.16 -8.62
C ASN A 13 1.18 -12.66 -7.17
N ILE A 14 2.12 -13.24 -6.41
CA ILE A 14 2.38 -12.92 -5.00
C ILE A 14 2.68 -11.43 -4.79
N VAL A 15 3.32 -10.78 -5.77
CA VAL A 15 3.61 -9.35 -5.73
C VAL A 15 2.31 -8.54 -5.75
N ARG A 16 1.31 -8.92 -6.57
CA ARG A 16 -0.03 -8.31 -6.57
C ARG A 16 -0.74 -8.52 -5.24
N ALA A 17 -0.69 -9.73 -4.68
CA ALA A 17 -1.31 -10.03 -3.39
C ALA A 17 -0.72 -9.19 -2.24
N ILE A 18 0.62 -9.04 -2.20
CA ILE A 18 1.31 -8.21 -1.21
C ILE A 18 0.91 -6.74 -1.36
N LYS A 19 0.91 -6.20 -2.58
CA LYS A 19 0.51 -4.81 -2.86
C LYS A 19 -0.94 -4.55 -2.45
N ALA A 20 -1.87 -5.45 -2.82
CA ALA A 20 -3.27 -5.33 -2.46
C ALA A 20 -3.48 -5.37 -0.93
N ARG A 21 -2.78 -6.26 -0.21
CA ARG A 21 -2.81 -6.31 1.27
C ARG A 21 -2.26 -5.02 1.89
N ARG A 22 -1.19 -4.47 1.34
CA ARG A 22 -0.59 -3.21 1.79
C ARG A 22 -1.55 -2.02 1.62
N ILE A 23 -2.20 -1.90 0.46
CA ILE A 23 -3.25 -0.89 0.21
C ILE A 23 -4.43 -1.10 1.16
N ARG A 24 -4.91 -2.33 1.33
CA ARG A 24 -5.99 -2.64 2.28
C ARG A 24 -5.67 -2.17 3.69
N TRP A 25 -4.47 -2.50 4.20
CA TRP A 25 -4.01 -2.12 5.53
C TRP A 25 -3.91 -0.60 5.69
N TYR A 26 -3.42 0.10 4.67
CA TYR A 26 -3.36 1.56 4.68
C TYR A 26 -4.74 2.20 4.82
N GLY A 27 -5.75 1.67 4.13
CA GLY A 27 -7.14 2.10 4.31
C GLY A 27 -7.67 1.89 5.71
N HIS A 28 -7.34 0.74 6.30
CA HIS A 28 -7.70 0.47 7.68
C HIS A 28 -7.05 1.48 8.64
N LEU A 29 -5.74 1.71 8.52
CA LEU A 29 -5.01 2.70 9.34
C LEU A 29 -5.58 4.11 9.23
N LYS A 30 -5.88 4.61 8.01
CA LYS A 30 -6.39 5.97 7.82
C LYS A 30 -7.82 6.18 8.32
N ARG A 31 -8.61 5.11 8.43
CA ARG A 31 -9.96 5.12 9.02
C ARG A 31 -9.99 4.83 10.52
N MET A 32 -8.89 4.34 11.12
CA MET A 32 -8.79 4.20 12.57
C MET A 32 -8.85 5.57 13.27
N GLU A 33 -9.33 5.61 14.51
CA GLU A 33 -9.24 6.81 15.34
C GLU A 33 -7.78 7.26 15.54
N LYS A 34 -7.54 8.59 15.57
CA LYS A 34 -6.20 9.20 15.73
C LYS A 34 -5.51 8.82 17.04
N ASN A 35 -6.27 8.48 18.08
CA ASN A 35 -5.75 8.10 19.39
C ASN A 35 -5.12 6.70 19.40
N LYS A 36 -5.43 5.82 18.42
CA LYS A 36 -4.94 4.44 18.37
C LYS A 36 -3.44 4.40 18.08
N HIS A 37 -2.72 3.58 18.85
CA HIS A 37 -1.27 3.41 18.74
C HIS A 37 -0.79 3.11 17.32
N ALA A 38 -1.44 2.19 16.62
CA ALA A 38 -1.06 1.82 15.24
C ALA A 38 -1.08 3.02 14.29
N ARG A 39 -2.12 3.88 14.38
CA ARG A 39 -2.22 5.09 13.59
C ARG A 39 -1.16 6.12 14.00
N LYS A 40 -1.00 6.37 15.31
CA LYS A 40 0.02 7.28 15.84
C LYS A 40 1.43 6.93 15.37
N ILE A 41 1.84 5.67 15.53
CA ILE A 41 3.18 5.21 15.16
C ILE A 41 3.41 5.34 13.65
N THR A 42 2.41 5.00 12.84
CA THR A 42 2.52 5.11 11.38
C THR A 42 2.66 6.57 10.94
N GLU A 43 1.86 7.47 11.52
CA GLU A 43 1.85 8.91 11.18
C GLU A 43 2.98 9.69 11.88
N TRP A 44 3.68 9.08 12.83
CA TRP A 44 4.76 9.72 13.56
C TRP A 44 5.93 10.07 12.62
N ASN A 45 6.37 11.33 12.72
CA ASN A 45 7.49 11.85 11.96
C ASN A 45 8.40 12.61 12.93
N PRO A 46 9.49 12.00 13.43
CA PRO A 46 10.41 12.68 14.33
C PRO A 46 11.17 13.80 13.60
N ASP A 47 11.38 14.93 14.26
CA ASP A 47 12.11 16.11 13.77
C ASP A 47 13.63 15.91 13.68
N ASN A 48 14.09 14.69 13.42
CA ASN A 48 15.51 14.41 13.29
C ASN A 48 15.98 14.61 11.84
N ASN A 49 17.12 15.26 11.67
CA ASN A 49 17.77 15.35 10.38
C ASN A 49 18.17 13.94 9.90
N ARG A 50 17.72 13.58 8.70
CA ARG A 50 18.06 12.29 8.11
C ARG A 50 19.54 12.25 7.78
N SER A 51 20.14 11.07 7.89
CA SER A 51 21.54 10.88 7.50
C SER A 51 21.78 11.31 6.06
N ARG A 52 22.97 11.85 5.79
CA ARG A 52 23.41 12.15 4.42
C ARG A 52 23.49 10.85 3.61
N GLY A 53 22.94 10.85 2.40
CA GLY A 53 22.81 9.67 1.53
C GLY A 53 21.36 9.37 1.16
N ARG A 54 21.10 8.27 0.43
CA ARG A 54 19.74 7.88 0.02
C ARG A 54 18.94 7.42 1.25
N PRO A 55 17.88 8.14 1.66
CA PRO A 55 17.06 7.70 2.79
C PRO A 55 16.35 6.37 2.47
N LYS A 56 16.19 5.52 3.47
CA LYS A 56 15.36 4.30 3.34
C LYS A 56 13.93 4.71 2.96
N ILE A 57 13.33 4.01 2.00
CA ILE A 57 11.93 4.22 1.59
C ILE A 57 11.03 3.84 2.77
N ARG A 58 10.15 4.75 3.22
CA ARG A 58 9.18 4.44 4.26
C ARG A 58 8.10 3.51 3.72
N TRP A 59 7.49 2.74 4.60
CA TRP A 59 6.35 1.90 4.23
C TRP A 59 5.22 2.71 3.57
N GLU A 60 4.89 3.90 4.10
CA GLU A 60 3.86 4.78 3.53
C GLU A 60 4.25 5.29 2.13
N ASP A 61 5.52 5.63 1.89
CA ASP A 61 6.01 6.03 0.56
C ASP A 61 5.82 4.88 -0.44
N GLN A 62 6.02 3.64 0.00
CA GLN A 62 5.80 2.47 -0.85
C GLN A 62 4.31 2.24 -1.13
N VAL A 63 3.41 2.50 -0.18
CA VAL A 63 1.96 2.47 -0.43
C VAL A 63 1.57 3.52 -1.47
N ARG A 64 2.08 4.75 -1.35
CA ARG A 64 1.82 5.84 -2.31
C ARG A 64 2.30 5.49 -3.71
N LYS A 65 3.47 4.83 -3.82
CA LYS A 65 3.97 4.31 -5.09
C LYS A 65 3.05 3.26 -5.70
N ASP A 66 2.51 2.34 -4.91
CA ASP A 66 1.57 1.34 -5.42
C ASP A 66 0.27 1.98 -5.92
N LEU A 67 -0.26 2.96 -5.17
CA LEU A 67 -1.45 3.71 -5.57
C LEU A 67 -1.22 4.52 -6.86
N SER A 68 -0.04 5.11 -6.99
CA SER A 68 0.37 5.83 -8.21
C SER A 68 0.50 4.91 -9.41
N LYS A 69 1.00 3.68 -9.24
CA LYS A 69 1.05 2.68 -10.33
C LYS A 69 -0.33 2.25 -10.81
N LEU A 70 -1.35 2.37 -9.96
CA LEU A 70 -2.75 2.11 -10.28
C LEU A 70 -3.49 3.36 -10.79
N ASP A 71 -2.78 4.47 -11.00
CA ASP A 71 -3.33 5.78 -11.38
C ASP A 71 -4.47 6.28 -10.45
N ILE A 72 -4.40 5.91 -9.16
CA ILE A 72 -5.40 6.31 -8.18
C ILE A 72 -5.10 7.73 -7.68
N GLN A 73 -5.73 8.70 -8.32
CA GLN A 73 -5.75 10.08 -7.86
C GLN A 73 -6.72 10.27 -6.68
N GLU A 74 -6.46 11.32 -5.89
CA GLU A 74 -7.26 11.72 -4.72
C GLU A 74 -7.55 10.57 -3.74
N TRP A 75 -6.60 9.64 -3.61
CA TRP A 75 -6.75 8.46 -2.74
C TRP A 75 -7.11 8.83 -1.29
N SER A 76 -6.74 10.02 -0.81
CA SER A 76 -7.07 10.51 0.54
C SER A 76 -8.58 10.73 0.77
N LYS A 77 -9.34 11.07 -0.28
CA LYS A 77 -10.81 11.13 -0.24
C LYS A 77 -11.39 9.72 -0.38
N LYS A 78 -10.92 8.98 -1.40
CA LYS A 78 -11.40 7.62 -1.73
C LYS A 78 -11.20 6.61 -0.60
N ILE A 79 -10.19 6.80 0.25
CA ILE A 79 -9.90 5.91 1.39
C ILE A 79 -10.95 6.00 2.50
N GLN A 80 -11.72 7.07 2.59
CA GLN A 80 -12.77 7.19 3.60
C GLN A 80 -14.02 6.40 3.19
N ASP A 81 -14.30 6.34 1.89
CA ASP A 81 -15.32 5.45 1.33
C ASP A 81 -14.85 3.99 1.34
N ARG A 82 -15.53 3.14 2.10
CA ARG A 82 -15.16 1.72 2.21
C ARG A 82 -15.41 0.94 0.92
N THR A 83 -16.44 1.29 0.17
CA THR A 83 -16.81 0.62 -1.09
C THR A 83 -15.78 0.98 -2.15
N GLN A 84 -15.52 2.27 -2.34
CA GLN A 84 -14.52 2.75 -3.29
C GLN A 84 -13.12 2.22 -2.94
N TRP A 85 -12.77 2.16 -1.64
CA TRP A 85 -11.49 1.59 -1.24
C TRP A 85 -11.39 0.08 -1.50
N LYS A 86 -12.50 -0.66 -1.35
CA LYS A 86 -12.54 -2.09 -1.66
C LYS A 86 -12.30 -2.32 -3.15
N GLU A 87 -12.91 -1.53 -4.02
CA GLU A 87 -12.70 -1.60 -5.47
C GLU A 87 -11.23 -1.38 -5.84
N ILE A 88 -10.57 -0.36 -5.26
CA ILE A 88 -9.13 -0.11 -5.47
C ILE A 88 -8.28 -1.32 -5.03
N VAL A 89 -8.63 -1.95 -3.92
CA VAL A 89 -7.94 -3.16 -3.43
C VAL A 89 -8.13 -4.33 -4.39
N GLU A 90 -9.31 -4.50 -4.98
CA GLU A 90 -9.54 -5.54 -5.99
C GLU A 90 -8.81 -5.26 -7.31
N GLN A 91 -8.79 -4.00 -7.77
CA GLN A 91 -7.98 -3.57 -8.91
C GLN A 91 -6.50 -3.89 -8.70
N ALA A 92 -5.97 -3.68 -7.49
CA ALA A 92 -4.59 -4.01 -7.16
C ALA A 92 -4.25 -5.51 -7.28
N LYS A 93 -5.23 -6.40 -7.11
CA LYS A 93 -5.04 -7.86 -7.27
C LYS A 93 -4.98 -8.26 -8.74
N THR A 94 -5.72 -7.57 -9.60
CA THR A 94 -5.87 -7.92 -11.02
C THR A 94 -4.90 -7.19 -11.94
N TYR A 95 -4.28 -6.09 -11.48
CA TYR A 95 -3.41 -5.24 -12.29
C TYR A 95 -2.15 -5.98 -12.76
N ARG A 96 -2.04 -6.19 -14.09
CA ARG A 96 -1.04 -7.07 -14.71
C ARG A 96 0.32 -6.42 -14.98
N GLN A 97 0.40 -5.10 -15.18
CA GLN A 97 1.62 -4.35 -15.52
C GLN A 97 2.42 -3.95 -14.26
N LEU A 98 2.87 -4.94 -13.48
CA LEU A 98 3.66 -4.69 -12.25
C LEU A 98 5.06 -5.25 -12.25
#